data_AF-A0A2R6CJX6-F1
#
_entry.id   AF-A0A2R6CJX6-F1
#
_cell.length_a   1.000
_cell.length_b   1.000
_cell.length_c   1.000
_cell.angle_alpha   90.00
_cell.angle_beta   90.00
_cell.angle_gamma   90.00
#
_symmetry.space_group_name_H-M   'P 1'
#
loop_
_entity.id
_entity.type
_entity.pdbx_description
1 polymer ?
#
loop_
_entity_poly.entity_id
_entity_poly.type
_entity_poly.pdbx_seq_one_letter_code
_entity_poly.pdbx_strand_id
1 'polypeptide(L)'
;MTTREPSRRALLRYGGVGTAAVLAGCLWGDSGDENGNEQDGNGQNGTEQDGENEGSNYAEAFDLAGDGAALFEEWLVPGNPVGSQDGVVTVFGYRDFESEDAAAIDSMDTYRSELARTYGIDTTDIAGELIVGDPNSANNRQILLGEFDPSAVVETFEQAGTAEQVDEYRGYSVIEGQQRKGAVGPDAIISVPIYKQYIDAKHADGERLIEVDQPAGHLLDVLPRAFQITVSRHENLDDLEVNGASYHAVDESGNPERTTRAFVFRDESSATTERAREIIEIGSSGYEEIIAEERHGRMVMTEFVQDWGTGGSSG
;
A
#
# COMPACT_ATOMS: atom_id res chain seq x y z
N MET A 1 41.65 -6.43 10.56
CA MET A 1 40.92 -5.76 11.66
C MET A 1 40.19 -4.58 11.06
N THR A 2 38.93 -4.79 10.68
CA THR A 2 38.02 -3.78 10.14
C THR A 2 36.73 -3.97 10.93
N THR A 3 36.44 -3.00 11.78
CA THR A 3 35.26 -2.93 12.63
C THR A 3 34.02 -2.77 11.76
N ARG A 4 33.12 -3.75 11.82
CA ARG A 4 31.74 -3.64 11.33
C ARG A 4 30.99 -2.69 12.25
N GLU A 5 30.44 -1.62 11.71
CA GLU A 5 29.46 -0.81 12.41
C GLU A 5 28.11 -1.57 12.43
N PRO A 6 27.43 -1.66 13.57
CA PRO A 6 26.12 -2.29 13.67
C PRO A 6 25.04 -1.37 13.08
N SER A 7 24.20 -1.96 12.23
CA SER A 7 22.98 -1.36 11.68
C SER A 7 22.10 -0.79 12.80
N ARG A 8 21.76 0.50 12.69
CA ARG A 8 20.86 1.22 13.59
C ARG A 8 19.41 0.88 13.25
N ARG A 9 18.97 -0.35 13.52
CA ARG A 9 17.54 -0.69 13.62
C ARG A 9 17.11 -0.49 15.09
N ALA A 10 16.57 0.68 15.40
CA ALA A 10 15.86 0.95 16.66
C ALA A 10 14.38 0.64 16.42
N LEU A 11 13.72 -0.34 17.05
CA LEU A 11 13.52 -0.60 18.49
C LEU A 11 12.59 0.42 19.15
N LEU A 12 11.30 0.33 18.83
CA LEU A 12 10.13 0.78 19.60
C LEU A 12 9.00 -0.24 19.29
N ARG A 13 8.72 -1.28 20.08
CA ARG A 13 7.96 -1.34 21.36
C ARG A 13 6.58 -0.69 21.32
N TYR A 14 5.55 -1.45 20.91
CA TYR A 14 4.19 -1.49 21.48
C TYR A 14 3.64 -2.91 21.19
N GLY A 15 2.79 -3.56 21.95
CA GLY A 15 1.95 -3.08 23.04
C GLY A 15 0.86 -4.08 23.47
N GLY A 16 0.49 -5.08 22.67
CA GLY A 16 -0.25 -6.29 23.11
C GLY A 16 -1.78 -6.21 23.28
N VAL A 17 -2.38 -7.41 23.24
CA VAL A 17 -3.81 -7.80 23.42
C VAL A 17 -4.64 -7.62 22.14
N GLY A 18 -5.33 -8.60 21.55
CA GLY A 18 -5.62 -9.99 21.92
C GLY A 18 -6.96 -10.43 21.30
N THR A 19 -6.92 -11.50 20.51
CA THR A 19 -8.01 -12.44 20.16
C THR A 19 -9.17 -12.02 19.23
N ALA A 20 -9.08 -12.55 17.99
CA ALA A 20 -10.01 -13.48 17.33
C ALA A 20 -11.36 -12.98 16.76
N ALA A 21 -11.53 -13.01 15.44
CA ALA A 21 -12.08 -14.16 14.68
C ALA A 21 -12.59 -13.77 13.27
N VAL A 22 -11.93 -14.33 12.24
CA VAL A 22 -12.42 -14.92 10.97
C VAL A 22 -13.72 -14.36 10.32
N LEU A 23 -13.61 -13.79 9.11
CA LEU A 23 -14.07 -14.38 7.82
C LEU A 23 -14.14 -13.33 6.68
N ALA A 24 -13.57 -13.70 5.53
CA ALA A 24 -13.56 -12.97 4.27
C ALA A 24 -14.91 -13.02 3.52
N GLY A 25 -15.14 -12.00 2.67
CA GLY A 25 -15.71 -12.19 1.32
C GLY A 25 -17.16 -11.76 1.06
N CYS A 26 -17.31 -10.52 0.59
CA CYS A 26 -17.93 -10.13 -0.70
C CYS A 26 -19.42 -10.47 -1.06
N LEU A 27 -20.09 -9.41 -1.56
CA LEU A 27 -21.15 -9.32 -2.61
C LEU A 27 -22.67 -9.25 -2.26
N TRP A 28 -23.21 -8.04 -2.47
CA TRP A 28 -24.45 -7.61 -3.20
C TRP A 28 -25.75 -8.44 -3.19
N GLY A 29 -26.89 -7.76 -2.92
CA GLY A 29 -28.17 -8.05 -3.60
C GLY A 29 -29.50 -7.74 -2.88
N ASP A 30 -30.00 -6.51 -3.07
CA ASP A 30 -31.37 -6.07 -3.38
C ASP A 30 -32.61 -6.19 -2.43
N SER A 31 -33.28 -5.03 -2.32
CA SER A 31 -34.73 -4.73 -2.23
C SER A 31 -35.62 -5.09 -1.01
N GLY A 32 -36.38 -4.09 -0.55
CA GLY A 32 -37.80 -4.27 -0.19
C GLY A 32 -38.34 -3.62 1.10
N ASP A 33 -38.74 -2.35 0.98
CA ASP A 33 -39.99 -1.73 1.48
C ASP A 33 -40.41 -1.62 2.97
N GLU A 34 -40.86 -0.37 3.25
CA GLU A 34 -42.05 0.08 4.01
C GLU A 34 -41.98 0.56 5.48
N ASN A 35 -42.14 1.89 5.61
CA ASN A 35 -43.07 2.67 6.45
C ASN A 35 -43.05 2.59 8.00
N GLY A 36 -42.94 3.76 8.64
CA GLY A 36 -43.41 4.00 10.02
C GLY A 36 -43.03 5.37 10.58
N ASN A 37 -44.03 6.18 10.90
CA ASN A 37 -44.05 7.60 11.27
C ASN A 37 -43.49 7.97 12.69
N GLU A 38 -43.30 9.28 12.90
CA GLU A 38 -43.42 10.05 14.18
C GLU A 38 -42.24 9.96 15.20
N GLN A 39 -41.84 10.98 15.99
CA GLN A 39 -42.15 12.41 16.16
C GLN A 39 -41.28 12.96 17.35
N ASP A 40 -40.83 14.22 17.25
CA ASP A 40 -40.46 15.23 18.29
C ASP A 40 -39.42 14.94 19.40
N GLY A 41 -38.51 15.91 19.62
CA GLY A 41 -37.79 16.01 20.91
C GLY A 41 -36.61 16.99 21.00
N ASN A 42 -36.87 18.29 20.92
CA ASN A 42 -35.93 19.40 21.13
C ASN A 42 -35.28 19.39 22.54
N GLY A 43 -33.97 19.65 22.64
CA GLY A 43 -33.27 19.78 23.94
C GLY A 43 -31.85 20.33 23.85
N GLN A 44 -31.72 21.66 23.85
CA GLN A 44 -30.45 22.41 23.92
C GLN A 44 -29.75 22.32 25.29
N ASN A 45 -28.44 22.61 25.23
CA ASN A 45 -27.51 23.18 26.24
C ASN A 45 -26.61 22.24 27.05
N GLY A 46 -25.31 22.47 26.89
CA GLY A 46 -24.29 22.08 27.87
C GLY A 46 -22.86 22.07 27.31
N THR A 47 -22.34 23.22 26.89
CA THR A 47 -20.92 23.43 26.54
C THR A 47 -19.98 23.25 27.74
N GLU A 48 -18.72 22.95 27.41
CA GLU A 48 -17.50 22.92 28.23
C GLU A 48 -17.14 21.54 28.78
N GLN A 49 -16.64 20.69 27.86
CA GLN A 49 -15.71 19.63 28.20
C GLN A 49 -14.36 20.02 27.61
N ASP A 50 -13.44 20.44 28.48
CA ASP A 50 -12.00 20.50 28.20
C ASP A 50 -11.55 19.08 27.85
N GLY A 51 -11.70 18.72 26.58
CA GLY A 51 -11.00 17.60 25.98
C GLY A 51 -9.59 18.09 25.69
N GLU A 52 -8.62 17.55 26.42
CA GLU A 52 -7.25 17.50 25.97
C GLU A 52 -7.27 16.77 24.61
N ASN A 53 -7.45 17.55 23.54
CA ASN A 53 -7.16 17.08 22.20
C ASN A 53 -5.65 16.89 22.23
N GLU A 54 -5.19 15.67 22.51
CA GLU A 54 -3.85 15.22 22.16
C GLU A 54 -3.77 15.37 20.64
N GLY A 55 -3.58 16.60 20.17
CA GLY A 55 -3.35 16.92 18.79
C GLY A 55 -2.06 16.22 18.45
N SER A 56 -2.18 15.02 17.88
CA SER A 56 -1.07 14.25 17.37
C SER A 56 -0.22 15.21 16.55
N ASN A 57 1.09 15.24 16.78
CA ASN A 57 1.96 16.16 16.04
C ASN A 57 2.18 15.60 14.63
N TYR A 58 1.20 15.81 13.75
CA TYR A 58 1.12 15.24 12.40
C TYR A 58 2.23 15.72 11.46
N ALA A 59 3.03 16.70 11.87
CA ALA A 59 4.27 17.07 11.19
C ALA A 59 5.21 15.86 10.99
N GLU A 60 5.17 14.86 11.87
CA GLU A 60 6.06 13.69 11.79
C GLU A 60 5.83 12.85 10.52
N ALA A 61 4.59 12.73 10.02
CA ALA A 61 4.33 12.02 8.77
C ALA A 61 4.87 12.77 7.54
N PHE A 62 4.82 14.11 7.57
CA PHE A 62 5.40 14.96 6.52
C PHE A 62 6.93 15.08 6.64
N ASP A 63 7.49 14.93 7.83
CA ASP A 63 8.94 14.88 8.08
C ASP A 63 9.55 13.56 7.59
N LEU A 64 8.77 12.48 7.58
CA LEU A 64 9.15 11.15 7.04
C LEU A 64 8.87 11.00 5.54
N ALA A 65 8.18 11.95 4.92
CA ALA A 65 7.94 11.98 3.48
C ALA A 65 9.24 11.71 2.67
N GLY A 66 9.20 10.73 1.78
CA GLY A 66 10.33 10.34 0.92
C GLY A 66 11.08 9.09 1.33
N ASP A 67 10.70 8.43 2.42
CA ASP A 67 11.22 7.10 2.78
C ASP A 67 10.31 5.94 2.38
N GLY A 68 9.06 6.23 2.00
CA GLY A 68 8.03 5.20 1.80
C GLY A 68 8.31 4.27 0.63
N ALA A 69 9.07 4.72 -0.36
CA ALA A 69 9.39 3.97 -1.57
C ALA A 69 10.66 3.11 -1.45
N ALA A 70 11.47 3.31 -0.39
CA ALA A 70 12.86 2.83 -0.33
C ALA A 70 13.02 1.30 -0.51
N LEU A 71 11.99 0.53 -0.15
CA LEU A 71 12.02 -0.93 -0.26
C LEU A 71 11.72 -1.44 -1.68
N PHE A 72 10.95 -0.69 -2.48
CA PHE A 72 10.40 -1.19 -3.74
C PHE A 72 10.67 -0.31 -4.97
N GLU A 73 11.14 0.92 -4.81
CA GLU A 73 11.31 1.88 -5.92
C GLU A 73 12.18 1.33 -7.07
N GLU A 74 13.24 0.60 -6.73
CA GLU A 74 14.18 0.04 -7.71
C GLU A 74 13.57 -1.10 -8.53
N TRP A 75 12.48 -1.70 -8.04
CA TRP A 75 11.78 -2.79 -8.70
C TRP A 75 10.73 -2.30 -9.71
N LEU A 76 10.34 -1.03 -9.67
CA LEU A 76 9.23 -0.54 -10.49
C LEU A 76 9.62 -0.47 -11.96
N VAL A 77 8.89 -1.20 -12.80
CA VAL A 77 9.02 -1.16 -14.27
C VAL A 77 7.89 -0.34 -14.89
N PRO A 78 8.13 0.40 -16.00
CA PRO A 78 7.08 1.10 -16.70
C PRO A 78 6.11 0.14 -17.42
N GLY A 79 4.89 0.61 -17.68
CA GLY A 79 3.96 -0.07 -18.58
C GLY A 79 3.34 -1.38 -18.06
N ASN A 80 3.42 -1.67 -16.76
CA ASN A 80 2.76 -2.83 -16.15
C ASN A 80 1.80 -2.43 -15.00
N PRO A 81 0.71 -1.69 -15.30
CA PRO A 81 -0.22 -1.24 -14.27
C PRO A 81 -0.93 -2.42 -13.60
N VAL A 82 -1.29 -2.23 -12.33
CA VAL A 82 -2.14 -3.15 -11.57
C VAL A 82 -3.49 -3.27 -12.26
N GLY A 83 -4.18 -2.18 -12.56
CA GLY A 83 -5.50 -2.30 -13.18
C GLY A 83 -6.01 -0.97 -13.69
N SER A 84 -7.14 -1.03 -14.39
CA SER A 84 -7.88 0.15 -14.79
C SER A 84 -9.34 -0.04 -14.41
N GLN A 85 -9.90 0.89 -13.65
CA GLN A 85 -11.30 0.92 -13.28
C GLN A 85 -11.80 2.36 -13.33
N ASP A 86 -12.92 2.59 -14.01
CA ASP A 86 -13.63 3.88 -14.03
C ASP A 86 -12.74 5.09 -14.40
N GLY A 87 -11.81 4.88 -15.34
CA GLY A 87 -10.85 5.90 -15.77
C GLY A 87 -9.68 6.11 -14.81
N VAL A 88 -9.53 5.28 -13.78
CA VAL A 88 -8.38 5.28 -12.86
C VAL A 88 -7.49 4.09 -13.18
N VAL A 89 -6.24 4.35 -13.55
CA VAL A 89 -5.23 3.34 -13.81
C VAL A 89 -4.27 3.24 -12.62
N THR A 90 -4.36 2.17 -11.83
CA THR A 90 -3.40 1.91 -10.74
C THR A 90 -2.08 1.46 -11.34
N VAL A 91 -1.02 2.24 -11.14
CA VAL A 91 0.32 2.00 -11.65
C VAL A 91 0.99 0.87 -10.90
N PHE A 92 0.95 0.92 -9.56
CA PHE A 92 1.41 -0.14 -8.67
C PHE A 92 0.72 -0.01 -7.30
N GLY A 93 0.75 -1.10 -6.53
CA GLY A 93 0.46 -1.10 -5.11
C GLY A 93 1.62 -1.76 -4.36
N TYR A 94 1.91 -1.29 -3.16
CA TYR A 94 2.91 -1.87 -2.28
C TYR A 94 2.32 -2.06 -0.90
N ARG A 95 2.63 -3.20 -0.27
CA ARG A 95 2.28 -3.51 1.12
C ARG A 95 3.55 -3.71 1.94
N ASP A 96 3.64 -3.04 3.07
CA ASP A 96 4.76 -3.07 4.00
C ASP A 96 4.38 -3.87 5.25
N PHE A 97 4.72 -5.16 5.27
CA PHE A 97 4.36 -6.04 6.37
C PHE A 97 5.06 -5.67 7.68
N GLU A 98 6.27 -5.11 7.61
CA GLU A 98 6.94 -4.63 8.83
C GLU A 98 6.18 -3.46 9.47
N SER A 99 5.61 -2.58 8.65
CA SER A 99 4.80 -1.46 9.12
C SER A 99 3.45 -1.92 9.67
N GLU A 100 2.85 -2.96 9.09
CA GLU A 100 1.64 -3.60 9.62
C GLU A 100 1.90 -4.22 11.00
N ASP A 101 2.98 -5.00 11.14
CA ASP A 101 3.39 -5.60 12.41
C ASP A 101 3.62 -4.52 13.48
N ALA A 102 4.32 -3.44 13.12
CA ALA A 102 4.60 -2.33 14.02
C ALA A 102 3.33 -1.59 14.47
N ALA A 103 2.33 -1.49 13.58
CA ALA A 103 1.02 -0.92 13.87
C ALA A 103 0.05 -1.92 14.54
N ALA A 104 0.47 -3.18 14.75
CA ALA A 104 -0.35 -4.27 15.30
C ALA A 104 -1.65 -4.50 14.51
N ILE A 105 -1.56 -4.47 13.17
CA ILE A 105 -2.69 -4.72 12.28
C ILE A 105 -2.85 -6.23 12.09
N ASP A 106 -3.62 -6.87 12.97
CA ASP A 106 -3.83 -8.33 13.01
C ASP A 106 -4.44 -8.92 11.72
N SER A 107 -5.16 -8.11 10.92
CA SER A 107 -5.95 -8.59 9.76
C SER A 107 -5.10 -9.21 8.65
N MET A 108 -3.80 -8.90 8.60
CA MET A 108 -2.91 -9.31 7.51
C MET A 108 -1.88 -10.39 7.89
N ASP A 109 -1.74 -10.70 9.17
CA ASP A 109 -0.88 -11.79 9.67
C ASP A 109 -1.22 -13.14 9.04
N THR A 110 -2.52 -13.39 8.86
CA THR A 110 -3.00 -14.63 8.23
C THR A 110 -2.54 -14.71 6.79
N TYR A 111 -2.64 -13.60 6.03
CA TYR A 111 -2.22 -13.55 4.64
C TYR A 111 -0.71 -13.77 4.49
N ARG A 112 0.11 -13.05 5.27
CA ARG A 112 1.58 -13.23 5.28
C ARG A 112 1.98 -14.65 5.69
N SER A 113 1.27 -15.25 6.65
CA SER A 113 1.46 -16.66 7.03
C SER A 113 1.13 -17.64 5.91
N GLU A 114 0.08 -17.37 5.14
CA GLU A 114 -0.26 -18.18 3.97
C GLU A 114 0.77 -18.07 2.85
N LEU A 115 1.29 -16.86 2.60
CA LEU A 115 2.42 -16.65 1.69
C LEU A 115 3.64 -17.46 2.15
N ALA A 116 4.06 -17.28 3.41
CA ALA A 116 5.22 -17.96 3.97
C ALA A 116 5.11 -19.48 3.84
N ARG A 117 3.93 -20.05 4.18
CA ARG A 117 3.64 -21.48 3.99
C ARG A 117 3.70 -21.91 2.52
N THR A 118 3.24 -21.06 1.59
CA THR A 118 3.24 -21.36 0.16
C THR A 118 4.66 -21.49 -0.40
N TYR A 119 5.57 -20.63 0.07
CA TYR A 119 6.96 -20.60 -0.39
C TYR A 119 7.93 -21.42 0.49
N GLY A 120 7.46 -21.97 1.61
CA GLY A 120 8.27 -22.77 2.53
C GLY A 120 9.30 -21.95 3.31
N ILE A 121 8.96 -20.70 3.63
CA ILE A 121 9.82 -19.72 4.30
C ILE A 121 9.21 -19.26 5.63
N ASP A 122 9.97 -18.52 6.44
CA ASP A 122 9.44 -17.90 7.64
C ASP A 122 8.66 -16.62 7.30
N THR A 123 7.63 -16.27 8.08
CA THR A 123 6.85 -15.04 7.85
C THR A 123 7.72 -13.80 7.90
N THR A 124 8.69 -13.79 8.82
CA THR A 124 9.64 -12.68 9.02
C THR A 124 10.55 -12.44 7.82
N ASP A 125 10.68 -13.41 6.91
CA ASP A 125 11.50 -13.30 5.71
C ASP A 125 10.84 -12.40 4.65
N ILE A 126 9.52 -12.21 4.72
CA ILE A 126 8.75 -11.37 3.79
C ILE A 126 8.64 -9.96 4.36
N ALA A 127 9.44 -9.01 3.90
CA ALA A 127 9.37 -7.62 4.36
C ALA A 127 8.19 -6.85 3.75
N GLY A 128 7.84 -7.15 2.51
CA GLY A 128 6.75 -6.49 1.81
C GLY A 128 6.35 -7.18 0.52
N GLU A 129 5.31 -6.64 -0.10
CA GLU A 129 4.72 -7.15 -1.33
C GLU A 129 4.50 -6.01 -2.32
N LEU A 130 5.09 -6.13 -3.50
CA LEU A 130 4.79 -5.26 -4.64
C LEU A 130 3.73 -5.95 -5.52
N ILE A 131 2.58 -5.31 -5.64
CA ILE A 131 1.42 -5.74 -6.43
C ILE A 131 1.51 -5.06 -7.80
N VAL A 132 1.58 -5.86 -8.86
CA VAL A 132 1.84 -5.40 -10.23
C VAL A 132 1.06 -6.21 -11.26
N GLY A 133 0.59 -5.57 -12.33
CA GLY A 133 -0.24 -6.24 -13.34
C GLY A 133 -1.69 -6.53 -12.88
N ASP A 134 -2.53 -6.98 -13.81
CA ASP A 134 -3.98 -7.23 -13.59
C ASP A 134 -4.30 -8.10 -12.36
N PRO A 135 -4.97 -7.61 -11.30
CA PRO A 135 -5.35 -8.41 -10.14
C PRO A 135 -6.49 -9.39 -10.45
N ASN A 136 -7.25 -9.16 -11.54
CA ASN A 136 -8.30 -10.07 -12.00
C ASN A 136 -7.75 -11.16 -12.91
N SER A 137 -6.47 -11.11 -13.26
CA SER A 137 -5.78 -12.24 -13.86
C SER A 137 -5.79 -13.38 -12.84
N ALA A 138 -6.14 -14.59 -13.28
CA ALA A 138 -6.13 -15.82 -12.45
C ALA A 138 -4.72 -16.22 -11.92
N ASN A 139 -3.75 -15.31 -11.97
CA ASN A 139 -2.37 -15.52 -11.60
C ASN A 139 -2.04 -14.47 -10.53
N ASN A 140 -1.59 -14.90 -9.37
CA ASN A 140 -1.04 -14.01 -8.34
C ASN A 140 0.17 -13.28 -8.94
N ARG A 141 -0.01 -12.04 -9.39
CA ARG A 141 1.07 -11.21 -9.95
C ARG A 141 1.63 -10.32 -8.86
N GLN A 142 2.49 -10.93 -8.05
CA GLN A 142 3.10 -10.29 -6.90
C GLN A 142 4.60 -10.51 -6.91
N ILE A 143 5.31 -9.58 -6.31
CA ILE A 143 6.73 -9.67 -6.03
C ILE A 143 6.89 -9.54 -4.53
N LEU A 144 7.27 -10.63 -3.88
CA LEU A 144 7.59 -10.60 -2.45
C LEU A 144 9.01 -10.08 -2.30
N LEU A 145 9.19 -9.07 -1.47
CA LEU A 145 10.47 -8.46 -1.15
C LEU A 145 10.86 -8.85 0.26
N GLY A 146 12.14 -9.16 0.48
CA GLY A 146 12.56 -9.74 1.75
C GLY A 146 13.97 -10.31 1.74
N GLU A 147 14.19 -11.29 2.60
CA GLU A 147 15.44 -12.04 2.68
C GLU A 147 15.13 -13.53 2.56
N PHE A 148 15.46 -14.15 1.43
CA PHE A 148 15.06 -15.52 1.12
C PHE A 148 16.26 -16.44 0.94
N ASP A 149 16.09 -17.74 1.22
CA ASP A 149 16.97 -18.81 0.76
C ASP A 149 16.40 -19.39 -0.55
N PRO A 150 16.96 -19.04 -1.73
CA PRO A 150 16.41 -19.50 -3.01
C PRO A 150 16.46 -21.02 -3.14
N SER A 151 17.43 -21.69 -2.51
CA SER A 151 17.57 -23.14 -2.60
C SER A 151 16.45 -23.83 -1.83
N ALA A 152 16.13 -23.32 -0.63
CA ALA A 152 15.03 -23.85 0.19
C ALA A 152 13.65 -23.61 -0.46
N VAL A 153 13.44 -22.44 -1.06
CA VAL A 153 12.18 -22.12 -1.77
C VAL A 153 12.02 -23.03 -3.00
N VAL A 154 13.06 -23.20 -3.81
CA VAL A 154 13.02 -24.09 -4.98
C VAL A 154 12.78 -25.54 -4.55
N GLU A 155 13.49 -26.02 -3.53
CA GLU A 155 13.30 -27.37 -2.98
C GLU A 155 11.85 -27.59 -2.51
N THR A 156 11.24 -26.59 -1.88
CA THR A 156 9.82 -26.64 -1.46
C THR A 156 8.89 -26.88 -2.65
N PHE A 157 9.09 -26.15 -3.75
CA PHE A 157 8.28 -26.32 -4.96
C PHE A 157 8.48 -27.66 -5.65
N GLU A 158 9.74 -28.13 -5.72
CA GLU A 158 10.08 -29.41 -6.34
C GLU A 158 9.51 -30.60 -5.54
N GLN A 159 9.62 -30.57 -4.20
CA GLN A 159 9.05 -31.60 -3.33
C GLN A 159 7.52 -31.64 -3.40
N ALA A 160 6.88 -30.48 -3.58
CA ALA A 160 5.43 -30.38 -3.77
C ALA A 160 4.99 -30.76 -5.20
N GLY A 161 5.92 -30.87 -6.16
CA GLY A 161 5.62 -31.12 -7.57
C GLY A 161 4.84 -29.98 -8.22
N THR A 162 5.00 -28.74 -7.72
CA THR A 162 4.25 -27.56 -8.17
C THR A 162 5.05 -26.69 -9.14
N ALA A 163 6.38 -26.67 -9.03
CA ALA A 163 7.29 -26.05 -9.99
C ALA A 163 8.67 -26.72 -9.95
N GLU A 164 9.43 -26.54 -11.03
CA GLU A 164 10.81 -27.03 -11.16
C GLU A 164 11.72 -25.87 -11.55
N GLN A 165 12.99 -25.92 -11.12
CA GLN A 165 13.99 -24.98 -11.63
C GLN A 165 14.35 -25.33 -13.08
N VAL A 166 14.16 -24.37 -13.98
CA VAL A 166 14.40 -24.56 -15.44
C VAL A 166 15.59 -23.77 -15.97
N ASP A 167 16.00 -22.71 -15.27
CA ASP A 167 17.08 -21.81 -15.71
C ASP A 167 17.65 -21.03 -14.51
N GLU A 168 18.65 -20.20 -14.78
CA GLU A 168 19.15 -19.18 -13.85
C GLU A 168 19.24 -17.83 -14.59
N TYR A 169 18.85 -16.75 -13.91
CA TYR A 169 18.97 -15.40 -14.47
C TYR A 169 19.53 -14.44 -13.44
N ARG A 170 20.76 -13.97 -13.65
CA ARG A 170 21.45 -12.99 -12.78
C ARG A 170 21.46 -13.40 -11.29
N GLY A 171 21.66 -14.69 -11.00
CA GLY A 171 21.67 -15.21 -9.64
C GLY A 171 20.28 -15.52 -9.06
N TYR A 172 19.21 -15.39 -9.85
CA TYR A 172 17.88 -15.87 -9.50
C TYR A 172 17.63 -17.24 -10.14
N SER A 173 17.13 -18.18 -9.35
CA SER A 173 16.62 -19.45 -9.85
C SER A 173 15.31 -19.22 -10.58
N VAL A 174 15.27 -19.55 -11.87
CA VAL A 174 14.05 -19.43 -12.68
C VAL A 174 13.24 -20.70 -12.49
N ILE A 175 12.03 -20.54 -11.97
CA ILE A 175 11.10 -21.64 -11.74
C ILE A 175 9.99 -21.63 -12.78
N GLU A 176 9.55 -22.82 -13.21
CA GLU A 176 8.40 -22.98 -14.09
C GLU A 176 7.54 -24.15 -13.61
N GLY A 177 6.22 -23.94 -13.55
CA GLY A 177 5.32 -24.96 -13.03
C GLY A 177 3.84 -24.61 -13.16
N GLN A 178 3.02 -25.16 -12.26
CA GLN A 178 1.59 -24.89 -12.18
C GLN A 178 1.30 -23.40 -11.94
N GLN A 179 2.20 -22.71 -11.24
CA GLN A 179 2.15 -21.26 -11.03
C GLN A 179 2.83 -20.44 -12.15
N ARG A 180 3.09 -21.07 -13.31
CA ARG A 180 3.80 -20.50 -14.48
C ARG A 180 5.25 -20.16 -14.15
N LYS A 181 5.86 -19.34 -15.01
CA LYS A 181 7.27 -18.97 -14.97
C LYS A 181 7.47 -17.76 -14.07
N GLY A 182 8.42 -17.87 -13.14
CA GLY A 182 8.83 -16.82 -12.21
C GLY A 182 10.32 -16.94 -11.87
N ALA A 183 10.76 -16.20 -10.86
CA ALA A 183 12.15 -16.23 -10.40
C ALA A 183 12.24 -16.08 -8.88
N VAL A 184 13.22 -16.76 -8.28
CA VAL A 184 13.49 -16.75 -6.85
C VAL A 184 14.93 -16.33 -6.64
N GLY A 185 15.14 -15.25 -5.90
CA GLY A 185 16.47 -14.75 -5.53
C GLY A 185 16.55 -14.44 -4.04
N PRO A 186 17.74 -14.03 -3.57
CA PRO A 186 17.99 -13.81 -2.15
C PRO A 186 17.19 -12.63 -1.56
N ASP A 187 16.69 -11.73 -2.41
CA ASP A 187 16.00 -10.49 -2.02
C ASP A 187 14.55 -10.39 -2.55
N ALA A 188 14.16 -11.27 -3.48
CA ALA A 188 12.81 -11.29 -4.03
C ALA A 188 12.32 -12.66 -4.50
N ILE A 189 11.02 -12.89 -4.33
CA ILE A 189 10.27 -13.95 -5.02
C ILE A 189 9.33 -13.30 -6.03
N ILE A 190 9.61 -13.50 -7.32
CA ILE A 190 8.98 -12.81 -8.44
C ILE A 190 8.02 -13.77 -9.13
N SER A 191 6.72 -13.60 -8.85
CA SER A 191 5.65 -14.45 -9.41
C SER A 191 4.99 -13.80 -10.63
N VAL A 192 5.80 -13.30 -11.57
CA VAL A 192 5.32 -12.69 -12.82
C VAL A 192 6.09 -13.20 -14.06
N PRO A 193 5.42 -13.43 -15.21
CA PRO A 193 6.09 -13.94 -16.40
C PRO A 193 7.20 -13.05 -16.96
N ILE A 194 7.12 -11.74 -16.67
CA ILE A 194 8.10 -10.73 -17.08
C ILE A 194 9.19 -10.49 -16.02
N TYR A 195 9.48 -11.49 -15.18
CA TYR A 195 10.45 -11.42 -14.08
C TYR A 195 11.80 -10.81 -14.47
N LYS A 196 12.28 -11.05 -15.69
CA LYS A 196 13.55 -10.49 -16.18
C LYS A 196 13.55 -8.96 -16.16
N GLN A 197 12.44 -8.31 -16.51
CA GLN A 197 12.34 -6.85 -16.51
C GLN A 197 12.47 -6.28 -15.10
N TYR A 198 11.85 -6.94 -14.11
CA TYR A 198 11.94 -6.56 -12.70
C TYR A 198 13.36 -6.75 -12.14
N ILE A 199 14.01 -7.87 -12.45
CA ILE A 199 15.40 -8.11 -12.06
C ILE A 199 16.35 -7.10 -12.72
N ASP A 200 16.15 -6.82 -14.02
CA ASP A 200 16.97 -5.85 -14.74
C ASP A 200 16.76 -4.42 -14.20
N ALA A 201 15.53 -4.03 -13.86
CA ALA A 201 15.22 -2.77 -13.19
C ALA A 201 15.93 -2.67 -11.83
N LYS A 202 15.83 -3.71 -10.99
CA LYS A 202 16.50 -3.77 -9.68
C LYS A 202 18.02 -3.58 -9.77
N HIS A 203 18.63 -4.05 -10.85
CA HIS A 203 20.06 -3.92 -11.10
C HIS A 203 20.45 -2.69 -11.93
N ALA A 204 19.53 -1.78 -12.22
CA ALA A 204 19.72 -0.61 -13.08
C ALA A 204 20.25 -0.94 -14.49
N ASP A 205 19.96 -2.16 -14.97
CA ASP A 205 20.28 -2.66 -16.32
C ASP A 205 19.05 -2.66 -17.26
N GLY A 206 17.89 -2.24 -16.75
CA GLY A 206 16.62 -2.12 -17.48
C GLY A 206 15.93 -0.78 -17.21
N GLU A 207 14.79 -0.54 -17.88
CA GLU A 207 13.99 0.66 -17.66
C GLU A 207 13.35 0.65 -16.27
N ARG A 208 13.57 1.71 -15.49
CA ARG A 208 12.89 1.93 -14.21
C ARG A 208 11.80 2.99 -14.35
N LEU A 209 10.66 2.77 -13.70
CA LEU A 209 9.55 3.72 -13.70
C LEU A 209 10.02 5.11 -13.26
N ILE A 210 10.83 5.18 -12.20
CA ILE A 210 11.38 6.44 -11.66
C ILE A 210 12.25 7.22 -12.65
N GLU A 211 12.83 6.57 -13.66
CA GLU A 211 13.71 7.21 -14.64
C GLU A 211 12.96 7.71 -15.87
N VAL A 212 11.88 7.00 -16.25
CA VAL A 212 11.13 7.28 -17.48
C VAL A 212 9.85 8.08 -17.22
N ASP A 213 9.35 8.05 -15.99
CA ASP A 213 8.14 8.76 -15.55
C ASP A 213 8.50 9.73 -14.42
N GLN A 214 8.86 10.95 -14.81
CA GLN A 214 9.24 12.01 -13.87
C GLN A 214 8.13 12.32 -12.85
N PRO A 215 6.84 12.46 -13.22
CA PRO A 215 5.77 12.60 -12.23
C PRO A 215 5.75 11.49 -11.18
N ALA A 216 5.80 10.22 -11.59
CA ALA A 216 5.83 9.11 -10.64
C ALA A 216 7.08 9.13 -9.74
N GLY A 217 8.25 9.47 -10.30
CA GLY A 217 9.48 9.64 -9.53
C GLY A 217 9.37 10.73 -8.46
N HIS A 218 8.94 11.95 -8.84
CA HIS A 218 8.72 13.04 -7.88
C HIS A 218 7.72 12.68 -6.79
N LEU A 219 6.71 11.87 -7.13
CA LEU A 219 5.72 11.42 -6.18
C LEU A 219 6.30 10.44 -5.16
N LEU A 220 7.11 9.48 -5.61
CA LEU A 220 7.77 8.52 -4.73
C LEU A 220 8.74 9.20 -3.76
N ASP A 221 9.40 10.28 -4.19
CA ASP A 221 10.31 11.10 -3.36
C ASP A 221 9.62 11.81 -2.18
N VAL A 222 8.29 11.87 -2.16
CA VAL A 222 7.54 12.57 -1.09
C VAL A 222 6.48 11.72 -0.42
N LEU A 223 6.27 10.47 -0.87
CA LEU A 223 5.33 9.60 -0.18
C LEU A 223 5.93 9.14 1.16
N PRO A 224 5.21 9.29 2.28
CA PRO A 224 5.64 8.76 3.56
C PRO A 224 5.47 7.23 3.59
N ARG A 225 6.31 6.55 4.37
CA ARG A 225 6.10 5.13 4.70
C ARG A 225 4.74 4.91 5.37
N ALA A 226 4.12 3.80 5.00
CA ALA A 226 2.78 3.40 5.39
C ALA A 226 2.68 1.88 5.26
N PHE A 227 1.66 1.26 5.87
CA PHE A 227 1.44 -0.17 5.69
C PHE A 227 1.03 -0.52 4.25
N GLN A 228 0.43 0.43 3.54
CA GLN A 228 0.14 0.27 2.12
C GLN A 228 0.35 1.58 1.38
N ILE A 229 0.92 1.49 0.18
CA ILE A 229 1.14 2.60 -0.74
C ILE A 229 0.52 2.24 -2.09
N THR A 230 -0.19 3.18 -2.71
CA THR A 230 -0.71 3.01 -4.06
C THR A 230 -0.41 4.23 -4.89
N VAL A 231 -0.16 4.03 -6.18
CA VAL A 231 0.01 5.12 -7.15
C VAL A 231 -0.90 4.86 -8.34
N SER A 232 -1.65 5.88 -8.76
CA SER A 232 -2.66 5.80 -9.80
C SER A 232 -2.65 7.02 -10.71
N ARG A 233 -3.10 6.86 -11.95
CA ARG A 233 -3.36 7.93 -12.91
C ARG A 233 -4.85 8.05 -13.16
N HIS A 234 -5.33 9.27 -13.39
CA HIS A 234 -6.74 9.56 -13.64
C HIS A 234 -6.91 10.03 -15.08
N GLU A 235 -7.53 9.23 -15.92
CA GLU A 235 -7.82 9.56 -17.32
C GLU A 235 -8.94 10.61 -17.45
N ASN A 236 -9.74 10.77 -16.39
CA ASN A 236 -10.85 11.72 -16.30
C ASN A 236 -10.45 13.10 -15.73
N LEU A 237 -9.20 13.27 -15.28
CA LEU A 237 -8.67 14.52 -14.75
C LEU A 237 -7.51 14.95 -15.62
N ASP A 238 -7.74 15.97 -16.45
CA ASP A 238 -6.76 16.40 -17.44
C ASP A 238 -5.61 17.21 -16.82
N ASP A 239 -5.80 17.79 -15.64
CA ASP A 239 -4.80 18.57 -14.91
C ASP A 239 -3.87 17.72 -14.03
N LEU A 240 -4.27 16.49 -13.68
CA LEU A 240 -3.56 15.59 -12.78
C LEU A 240 -2.73 14.56 -13.54
N GLU A 241 -1.41 14.55 -13.32
CA GLU A 241 -0.51 13.58 -13.96
C GLU A 241 -0.51 12.24 -13.19
N VAL A 242 -0.38 12.29 -11.86
CA VAL A 242 -0.38 11.10 -11.00
C VAL A 242 -0.81 11.44 -9.56
N ASN A 243 -1.44 10.46 -8.92
CA ASN A 243 -1.96 10.49 -7.55
C ASN A 243 -1.35 9.33 -6.77
N GLY A 244 -0.89 9.57 -5.55
CA GLY A 244 -0.40 8.55 -4.64
C GLY A 244 -1.07 8.63 -3.30
N ALA A 245 -1.27 7.47 -2.68
CA ALA A 245 -1.87 7.35 -1.36
C ALA A 245 -1.04 6.41 -0.47
N SER A 246 -0.73 6.88 0.73
CA SER A 246 -0.11 6.13 1.83
C SER A 246 -1.15 5.92 2.93
N TYR A 247 -1.38 4.68 3.33
CA TYR A 247 -2.38 4.29 4.33
C TYR A 247 -1.72 4.00 5.68
N HIS A 248 -2.20 4.63 6.75
CA HIS A 248 -1.48 4.66 8.04
C HIS A 248 -2.24 4.04 9.21
N ALA A 249 -3.57 4.12 9.20
CA ALA A 249 -4.43 3.47 10.18
C ALA A 249 -5.56 2.74 9.46
N VAL A 250 -6.13 1.72 10.11
CA VAL A 250 -7.34 1.03 9.66
C VAL A 250 -8.40 1.05 10.74
N ASP A 251 -9.65 1.19 10.33
CA ASP A 251 -10.80 1.08 11.21
C ASP A 251 -11.05 -0.39 11.63
N GLU A 252 -12.04 -0.61 12.50
CA GLU A 252 -12.45 -1.96 12.94
C GLU A 252 -12.89 -2.88 11.78
N SER A 253 -13.27 -2.29 10.63
CA SER A 253 -13.65 -3.00 9.41
C SER A 253 -12.47 -3.26 8.47
N GLY A 254 -11.25 -2.83 8.84
CA GLY A 254 -10.05 -2.95 8.03
C GLY A 254 -9.95 -1.94 6.88
N ASN A 255 -10.81 -0.92 6.84
CA ASN A 255 -10.69 0.15 5.85
C ASN A 255 -9.67 1.18 6.33
N PRO A 256 -8.94 1.86 5.42
CA PRO A 256 -8.04 2.91 5.83
C PRO A 256 -8.78 4.05 6.53
N GLU A 257 -8.51 4.24 7.82
CA GLU A 257 -9.02 5.33 8.64
C GLU A 257 -8.20 6.61 8.40
N ARG A 258 -6.90 6.46 8.11
CA ARG A 258 -6.00 7.59 7.83
C ARG A 258 -5.21 7.38 6.56
N THR A 259 -5.25 8.36 5.67
CA THR A 259 -4.52 8.35 4.38
C THR A 259 -3.79 9.66 4.15
N THR A 260 -2.52 9.60 3.78
CA THR A 260 -1.79 10.73 3.18
C THR A 260 -1.84 10.60 1.67
N ARG A 261 -2.25 11.65 0.97
CA ARG A 261 -2.25 11.71 -0.49
C ARG A 261 -1.24 12.74 -1.01
N ALA A 262 -0.55 12.37 -2.07
CA ALA A 262 0.33 13.25 -2.83
C ALA A 262 -0.16 13.31 -4.29
N PHE A 263 -0.15 14.51 -4.87
CA PHE A 263 -0.62 14.75 -6.23
C PHE A 263 0.47 15.45 -7.04
N VAL A 264 0.77 14.94 -8.24
CA VAL A 264 1.57 15.68 -9.23
C VAL A 264 0.63 16.26 -10.27
N PHE A 265 0.62 17.58 -10.43
CA PHE A 265 -0.17 18.26 -11.46
C PHE A 265 0.68 18.58 -12.70
N ARG A 266 0.02 18.69 -13.85
CA ARG A 266 0.65 19.10 -15.12
C ARG A 266 1.20 20.52 -15.04
N ASP A 267 0.38 21.41 -14.48
CA ASP A 267 0.66 22.83 -14.34
C ASP A 267 0.81 23.20 -12.87
N GLU A 268 1.82 24.01 -12.55
CA GLU A 268 2.09 24.47 -11.19
C GLU A 268 0.93 25.27 -10.59
N SER A 269 0.21 26.03 -11.42
CA SER A 269 -0.98 26.76 -10.98
C SER A 269 -2.14 25.87 -10.54
N SER A 270 -2.14 24.58 -10.92
CA SER A 270 -3.16 23.60 -10.52
C SER A 270 -2.77 22.85 -9.25
N ALA A 271 -1.51 22.95 -8.81
CA ALA A 271 -1.01 22.36 -7.59
C ALA A 271 -1.45 23.16 -6.35
N THR A 272 -2.77 23.27 -6.17
CA THR A 272 -3.38 23.97 -5.03
C THR A 272 -4.05 22.97 -4.09
N THR A 273 -4.09 23.33 -2.81
CA THR A 273 -4.77 22.53 -1.79
C THR A 273 -6.27 22.43 -2.08
N GLU A 274 -6.90 23.50 -2.57
CA GLU A 274 -8.32 23.51 -2.95
C GLU A 274 -8.60 22.45 -4.02
N ARG A 275 -7.76 22.39 -5.06
CA ARG A 275 -7.92 21.41 -6.13
C ARG A 275 -7.69 19.97 -5.64
N ALA A 276 -6.68 19.77 -4.79
CA ALA A 276 -6.43 18.46 -4.18
C ALA A 276 -7.63 17.98 -3.34
N ARG A 277 -8.28 18.88 -2.59
CA ARG A 277 -9.49 18.57 -1.82
C ARG A 277 -10.67 18.19 -2.72
N GLU A 278 -10.91 18.93 -3.80
CA GLU A 278 -11.95 18.59 -4.78
C GLU A 278 -11.76 17.16 -5.34
N ILE A 279 -10.52 16.77 -5.62
CA ILE A 279 -10.20 15.42 -6.11
C ILE A 279 -10.50 14.34 -5.06
N ILE A 280 -10.24 14.62 -3.78
CA ILE A 280 -10.56 13.70 -2.67
C ILE A 280 -12.08 13.57 -2.49
N GLU A 281 -12.81 14.67 -2.53
CA GLU A 281 -14.27 14.70 -2.39
C GLU A 281 -15.00 13.91 -3.48
N ILE A 282 -14.45 13.87 -4.70
CA ILE A 282 -14.99 13.04 -5.79
C ILE A 282 -14.96 11.54 -5.43
N GLY A 283 -14.08 11.12 -4.51
CA GLY A 283 -13.83 9.73 -4.16
C GLY A 283 -14.35 9.26 -2.79
N SER A 284 -14.78 10.16 -1.90
CA SER A 284 -15.09 9.80 -0.49
C SER A 284 -16.31 10.53 0.08
N SER A 285 -17.07 9.84 0.94
CA SER A 285 -18.05 10.45 1.85
C SER A 285 -17.52 10.41 3.28
N GLY A 286 -17.55 11.54 3.99
CA GLY A 286 -17.03 11.68 5.36
C GLY A 286 -15.79 12.57 5.39
N TYR A 287 -15.75 13.53 6.32
CA TYR A 287 -14.65 14.48 6.39
C TYR A 287 -14.34 14.86 7.83
N GLU A 288 -13.16 14.50 8.31
CA GLU A 288 -12.57 15.12 9.50
C GLU A 288 -11.08 15.40 9.24
N GLU A 289 -10.73 16.68 9.23
CA GLU A 289 -9.38 17.26 9.12
C GLU A 289 -8.59 17.04 7.79
N ILE A 290 -8.25 18.15 7.11
CA ILE A 290 -7.19 18.21 6.09
C ILE A 290 -6.03 18.99 6.67
N ILE A 291 -4.86 18.36 6.73
CA ILE A 291 -3.57 19.05 6.86
C ILE A 291 -2.91 19.01 5.49
N ALA A 292 -2.50 20.17 4.97
CA ALA A 292 -1.94 20.26 3.63
C ALA A 292 -0.66 21.09 3.59
N GLU A 293 0.27 20.62 2.76
CA GLU A 293 1.54 21.29 2.46
C GLU A 293 1.77 21.26 0.94
N GLU A 294 2.02 22.43 0.35
CA GLU A 294 2.49 22.51 -1.03
C GLU A 294 4.00 22.26 -1.04
N ARG A 295 4.43 21.27 -1.81
CA ARG A 295 5.85 21.02 -2.04
C ARG A 295 6.21 21.26 -3.51
N HIS A 296 7.26 22.05 -3.72
CA HIS A 296 7.92 22.19 -5.02
C HIS A 296 7.05 22.69 -6.20
N GLY A 297 5.94 23.39 -5.94
CA GLY A 297 5.10 24.01 -6.99
C GLY A 297 4.36 23.03 -7.93
N ARG A 298 4.59 21.72 -7.81
CA ARG A 298 3.91 20.70 -8.63
C ARG A 298 3.32 19.57 -7.80
N MET A 299 3.73 19.50 -6.52
CA MET A 299 3.29 18.49 -5.58
C MET A 299 2.39 19.13 -4.53
N VAL A 300 1.19 18.58 -4.36
CA VAL A 300 0.35 18.90 -3.20
C VAL A 300 0.25 17.66 -2.34
N MET A 301 0.57 17.79 -1.06
CA MET A 301 0.37 16.74 -0.09
C MET A 301 -0.78 17.12 0.84
N THR A 302 -1.66 16.15 1.11
CA THR A 302 -2.81 16.32 1.98
C THR A 302 -3.02 15.06 2.79
N GLU A 303 -3.18 15.23 4.09
CA GLU A 303 -3.70 14.20 4.97
C GLU A 303 -5.22 14.25 4.95
N PHE A 304 -5.83 13.08 5.14
CA PHE A 304 -7.26 12.90 5.27
C PHE A 304 -7.52 11.78 6.28
N VAL A 305 -8.40 12.07 7.24
CA VAL A 305 -8.93 11.08 8.19
C VAL A 305 -10.39 10.81 7.83
N GLN A 306 -10.72 9.54 7.66
CA GLN A 306 -12.07 9.08 7.38
C GLN A 306 -12.72 8.62 8.69
N ASP A 307 -13.43 9.52 9.37
CA ASP A 307 -14.35 9.11 10.41
C ASP A 307 -15.65 8.63 9.76
N TRP A 308 -15.84 7.31 9.69
CA TRP A 308 -17.15 6.72 9.48
C TRP A 308 -17.90 6.77 10.80
N GLY A 309 -18.19 8.01 11.26
CA GLY A 309 -18.64 8.34 12.61
C GLY A 309 -19.32 7.20 13.30
N THR A 310 -18.81 6.78 14.47
CA THR A 310 -19.52 5.83 15.33
C THR A 310 -20.97 6.29 15.37
N GLY A 311 -21.83 5.56 14.66
CA GLY A 311 -23.24 5.85 14.61
C GLY A 311 -23.69 5.71 16.04
N GLY A 312 -23.76 6.84 16.74
CA GLY A 312 -24.16 6.92 18.12
C GLY A 312 -25.52 6.27 18.19
N SER A 313 -25.54 5.02 18.64
CA SER A 313 -26.71 4.37 19.19
C SER A 313 -27.05 5.14 20.47
N SER A 314 -27.72 6.28 20.30
CA SER A 314 -28.35 7.00 21.39
C SER A 314 -29.86 6.88 21.24
N GLY A 315 -30.44 6.00 22.06
CA GLY A 315 -31.83 6.07 22.54
C GLY A 315 -32.87 5.40 21.68
#